data_AF-A0A4Z1BSZ0-F1
#
_entry.id   AF-A0A4Z1BSZ0-F1
#
_cell.length_a   1.000
_cell.length_b   1.000
_cell.length_c   1.000
_cell.angle_alpha   90.00
_cell.angle_beta   90.00
_cell.angle_gamma   90.00
#
_symmetry.space_group_name_H-M   'P 1'
#
loop_
_entity.id
_entity.type
_entity.pdbx_description
1 polymer ?
#
loop_
_entity_poly.entity_id
_entity_poly.type
_entity_poly.pdbx_seq_one_letter_code
_entity_poly.pdbx_strand_id
1 'polypeptide(L)' 'GLPDLAGVLWWGDEATGRALAQSLAERPGPLVALITALPDRAHLCHERHLCVDTTAAGGNAALLAG' A
#
# COMPACT_ATOMS: atom_id res chain seq x y z
N GLY A 1 15.50 -2.98 16.04
CA GLY A 1 14.61 -3.74 15.15
C GLY A 1 14.36 -2.93 13.90
N LEU A 2 14.01 -3.58 12.78
CA LEU A 2 13.57 -2.85 11.57
C LEU A 2 12.33 -1.99 11.92
N PRO A 3 12.18 -0.79 11.33
CA PRO A 3 10.98 0.03 11.50
C PRO A 3 9.72 -0.67 10.96
N ASP A 4 8.54 -0.11 11.20
CA ASP A 4 7.30 -0.62 10.60
C ASP A 4 7.41 -0.63 9.07
N LEU A 5 7.26 -1.82 8.49
CA LEU A 5 7.34 -2.06 7.05
C LEU A 5 5.93 -2.20 6.48
N ALA A 6 5.62 -1.40 5.47
CA ALA A 6 4.37 -1.55 4.71
C ALA A 6 4.42 -2.72 3.70
N GLY A 7 5.61 -3.12 3.27
CA GLY A 7 5.84 -4.19 2.31
C GLY A 7 7.33 -4.42 2.06
N VAL A 8 7.67 -5.55 1.47
CA VAL A 8 9.02 -5.90 1.01
C VAL A 8 8.93 -6.31 -0.45
N LEU A 9 9.78 -5.73 -1.30
CA LEU A 9 9.91 -6.11 -2.70
C LEU A 9 11.21 -6.90 -2.89
N TRP A 10 11.11 -8.10 -3.46
CA TRP A 10 12.25 -8.96 -3.78
C TRP A 10 12.10 -9.55 -5.17
N TRP A 11 12.86 -9.04 -6.14
CA TRP A 11 12.88 -9.54 -7.51
C TRP A 11 14.23 -10.22 -7.80
N GLY A 12 14.52 -11.29 -7.06
CA GLY A 12 15.72 -12.09 -7.19
C GLY A 12 15.41 -13.59 -7.19
N ASP A 13 16.30 -14.40 -6.65
CA ASP A 13 16.13 -15.86 -6.63
C ASP A 13 15.08 -16.32 -5.61
N GLU A 14 14.56 -17.53 -5.84
CA GLU A 14 13.52 -18.15 -5.00
C GLU A 14 14.02 -18.49 -3.59
N ALA A 15 15.29 -18.89 -3.44
CA ALA A 15 15.83 -19.30 -2.14
C ALA A 15 15.86 -18.11 -1.17
N THR A 16 16.36 -16.97 -1.64
CA THR A 16 16.33 -15.71 -0.88
C THR A 16 14.89 -15.25 -0.63
N GLY A 17 14.02 -15.33 -1.64
CA GLY A 17 12.60 -14.99 -1.49
C GLY A 17 11.90 -15.82 -0.41
N ARG A 18 12.19 -17.13 -0.35
CA ARG A 18 11.66 -18.04 0.68
C ARG A 18 12.16 -17.67 2.08
N ALA A 19 13.46 -17.37 2.21
CA ALA A 19 14.04 -16.96 3.48
C ALA A 19 13.41 -15.64 3.99
N LEU A 20 13.19 -14.67 3.09
CA LEU A 20 12.48 -13.43 3.42
C LEU A 20 11.04 -13.69 3.87
N ALA A 21 10.31 -14.57 3.17
CA ALA A 21 8.94 -14.92 3.54
C ALA A 21 8.85 -15.53 4.95
N GLN A 22 9.78 -16.42 5.30
CA GLN A 22 9.84 -17.02 6.64
C GLN A 22 10.15 -15.97 7.71
N SER A 23 11.17 -15.13 7.48
CA SER A 23 11.54 -14.08 8.42
C SER A 23 10.42 -13.04 8.63
N LEU A 24 9.67 -12.71 7.58
CA LEU A 24 8.51 -11.81 7.68
C LEU A 24 7.35 -12.43 8.47
N ALA A 25 7.13 -13.74 8.35
CA ALA A 25 6.08 -14.46 9.07
C ALA A 25 6.35 -14.60 10.59
N GLU A 26 7.62 -14.61 11.00
CA GLU A 26 8.03 -14.69 12.40
C GLU A 26 7.99 -13.34 13.13
N ARG A 27 7.82 -12.24 12.40
CA ARG A 27 7.79 -10.90 13.01
C ARG A 27 6.50 -10.69 13.83
N PRO A 28 6.60 -10.02 14.98
CA PRO A 28 5.43 -9.53 15.68
C PRO A 28 4.79 -8.36 14.90
N GLY A 29 3.48 -8.20 15.01
CA GLY A 29 2.73 -7.09 14.42
C GLY A 29 1.96 -7.46 13.15
N PRO A 30 1.59 -6.47 12.32
CA PRO A 30 0.82 -6.70 11.09
C PRO A 30 1.55 -7.58 10.07
N LEU A 31 0.77 -8.31 9.26
CA LEU A 31 1.31 -9.02 8.11
C LEU A 31 1.91 -8.05 7.10
N VAL A 32 3.14 -8.33 6.68
CA VAL A 32 3.87 -7.53 5.69
C VAL A 32 3.94 -8.30 4.39
N ALA A 33 3.45 -7.69 3.31
CA ALA A 33 3.46 -8.31 1.99
C ALA A 33 4.90 -8.49 1.47
N LEU A 34 5.20 -9.67 0.92
CA LEU A 34 6.39 -9.92 0.10
C LEU A 34 5.99 -9.95 -1.38
N ILE A 35 6.44 -8.96 -2.15
CA ILE A 35 6.19 -8.86 -3.59
C ILE A 35 7.38 -9.46 -4.31
N THR A 36 7.14 -10.49 -5.13
CA THR A 36 8.18 -11.16 -5.93
C THR A 36 8.07 -10.95 -7.44
N ALA A 37 7.06 -10.17 -7.84
CA ALA A 37 6.88 -9.77 -9.23
C ALA A 37 7.92 -8.73 -9.66
N LEU A 38 8.02 -8.50 -10.97
CA LEU A 38 8.81 -7.41 -11.54
C LEU A 38 8.43 -6.09 -10.82
N PRO A 39 9.41 -5.29 -10.37
CA PRO A 39 9.14 -4.02 -9.70
C PRO A 39 8.25 -3.11 -10.56
N ASP A 40 7.17 -2.63 -9.98
CA ASP A 40 6.32 -1.61 -10.58
C ASP A 40 5.88 -0.56 -9.54
N ARG A 41 5.25 0.51 -10.02
CA ARG A 41 4.74 1.58 -9.16
C ARG A 41 3.54 1.15 -8.31
N ALA A 42 2.70 0.22 -8.79
CA ALA A 42 1.53 -0.22 -8.07
C ALA A 42 1.90 -0.91 -6.75
N HIS A 43 3.04 -1.60 -6.72
CA HIS A 43 3.57 -2.28 -5.54
C HIS A 43 4.39 -1.37 -4.60
N LEU A 44 4.80 -0.19 -5.06
CA LEU A 44 5.69 0.73 -4.31
C LEU A 44 4.99 2.01 -3.84
N CYS A 45 3.85 2.37 -4.43
CA CYS A 45 3.08 3.54 -4.04
C CYS A 45 1.95 3.17 -3.09
N HIS A 46 1.74 3.99 -2.06
CA HIS A 46 0.58 3.87 -1.19
C HIS A 46 -0.60 4.63 -1.80
N GLU A 47 -1.67 3.91 -2.14
CA GLU A 47 -2.90 4.50 -2.66
C GLU A 47 -3.81 4.99 -1.52
N ARG A 48 -4.36 6.19 -1.67
CA ARG A 48 -5.34 6.77 -0.74
C ARG A 48 -6.55 7.25 -1.52
N HIS A 49 -7.70 6.63 -1.28
CA HIS A 49 -8.97 7.09 -1.82
C HIS A 49 -9.64 8.05 -0.83
N LEU A 50 -9.98 9.25 -1.29
CA LEU A 50 -10.72 10.25 -0.52
C LEU A 50 -12.02 10.58 -1.26
N CYS A 51 -13.15 10.27 -0.63
CA CYS A 51 -14.45 10.72 -1.10
C CYS A 51 -14.83 12.00 -0.35
N VAL A 52 -15.01 13.10 -1.07
CA VAL A 52 -15.46 14.38 -0.50
C VAL A 52 -16.88 14.63 -0.98
N ASP A 53 -17.82 14.70 -0.03
CA ASP A 53 -19.18 15.15 -0.32
C ASP A 53 -19.19 16.68 -0.46
N THR A 54 -19.11 17.16 -1.70
CA THR A 54 -19.17 18.60 -2.00
C THR A 54 -20.57 19.20 -1.84
N THR A 55 -21.59 18.38 -1.51
CA THR A 55 -22.97 18.81 -1.30
C THR A 55 -23.36 18.95 0.17
N ALA A 56 -22.46 18.58 1.10
CA ALA A 56 -22.70 18.59 2.54
C ALA A 56 -23.07 19.98 3.12
N ALA A 57 -22.80 21.07 2.40
CA ALA A 57 -23.17 22.44 2.80
C ALA A 57 -24.59 22.88 2.34
N GLY A 58 -25.39 21.97 1.75
CA GLY A 58 -26.80 22.24 1.43
C GLY A 58 -27.07 22.86 0.06
N GLY A 59 -26.06 22.97 -0.81
CA GLY A 59 -26.22 23.40 -2.20
C GLY A 59 -24.91 23.34 -2.97
N ASN A 60 -24.90 22.71 -4.15
CA ASN A 60 -23.75 22.70 -5.02
C ASN A 60 -23.53 24.12 -5.58
N ALA A 61 -22.50 24.82 -5.10
CA ALA A 61 -22.16 26.17 -5.57
C ALA A 61 -21.92 26.23 -7.08
N ALA A 62 -21.51 25.13 -7.72
CA ALA A 62 -21.38 25.05 -9.18
C ALA A 62 -22.73 25.13 -9.92
N LEU A 63 -23.86 24.87 -9.25
CA LEU A 63 -25.22 24.98 -9.80
C LEU A 63 -25.85 26.37 -9.59
N LEU A 64 -25.22 27.25 -8.81
CA LEU A 64 -25.75 28.59 -8.47
C LEU A 64 -25.10 29.74 -9.26
N ALA A 65 -24.15 29.44 -10.15
CA ALA A 65 -23.42 30.43 -10.97
C ALA A 65 -24.01 30.60 -12.39
N GLY A 66 -25.34 30.44 -12.53
CA GLY A 66 -26.09 30.73 -13.76
C GLY A 66 -26.50 32.19 -13.85
#